data_AF-A0A4U2F5N9-F1
#
_entry.id   AF-A0A4U2F5N9-F1
#
_cell.length_a   1.000
_cell.length_b   1.000
_cell.length_c   1.000
_cell.angle_alpha   90.00
_cell.angle_beta   90.00
_cell.angle_gamma   90.00
#
_symmetry.space_group_name_H-M   'P 1'
#
loop_
_entity.id
_entity.type
_entity.pdbx_description
1 polymer ?
#
loop_
_entity_poly.entity_id
_entity_poly.type
_entity_poly.pdbx_seq_one_letter_code
_entity_poly.pdbx_strand_id
1 'polypeptide(L)'
;MNTSTFSPNNRPIQKPQNNNGPSTANVHSMPANGPSQNQPQNQPQNQPQNNQALARSVPPANNPQQEGNKHNPFKANNPAPDSNSLRQIRAHGYKVHGGKAALEVKPDEKLKSSQQGIVDENGEQNIFYTIRLEAALSNNSTDRSYNWKDKVAIQLTDIELPLFIGVCLGYYQKISFSNHGVGGEKSSKFFGVEHQGTKVFFQVGQKDKSVRPVPVSLPQSMHIGLMALEVYCRNFPGVDSNTVLNSISSMCGMYISQQTLEIKDKV
;
A
#
# COMPACT_ATOMS: atom_id res chain seq x y z
N MET A 1 -21.52 -30.24 -53.63
CA MET A 1 -22.02 -31.26 -52.69
C MET A 1 -20.82 -31.95 -52.07
N ASN A 2 -20.57 -31.73 -50.79
CA ASN A 2 -19.80 -32.63 -49.94
C ASN A 2 -20.12 -32.28 -48.48
N THR A 3 -20.88 -33.16 -47.85
CA THR A 3 -21.28 -33.09 -46.44
C THR A 3 -20.25 -33.83 -45.60
N SER A 4 -19.71 -33.19 -44.58
CA SER A 4 -18.91 -33.86 -43.55
C SER A 4 -19.61 -33.70 -42.21
N THR A 5 -19.99 -34.85 -41.69
CA THR A 5 -20.79 -35.13 -40.50
C THR A 5 -19.96 -34.99 -39.23
N PHE A 6 -20.57 -34.35 -38.24
CA PHE A 6 -20.12 -34.31 -36.85
C PHE A 6 -20.28 -35.69 -36.19
N SER A 7 -19.31 -36.10 -35.37
CA SER A 7 -19.46 -37.17 -34.37
C SER A 7 -18.97 -36.69 -33.00
N PRO A 8 -19.73 -36.89 -31.91
CA PRO A 8 -19.35 -36.46 -30.57
C PRO A 8 -18.57 -37.55 -29.84
N ASN A 9 -17.46 -37.16 -29.19
CA ASN A 9 -16.68 -38.06 -28.34
C ASN A 9 -17.19 -38.01 -26.89
N ASN A 10 -17.68 -39.16 -26.42
CA ASN A 10 -18.04 -39.47 -25.03
C ASN A 10 -16.81 -39.39 -24.11
N ARG A 11 -16.93 -38.67 -22.99
CA ARG A 11 -16.03 -38.81 -21.84
C ARG A 11 -16.73 -39.63 -20.74
N PRO A 12 -16.07 -40.62 -20.13
CA PRO A 12 -16.61 -41.28 -18.95
C PRO A 12 -16.43 -40.42 -17.69
N ILE A 13 -17.50 -40.37 -16.89
CA ILE A 13 -17.58 -39.74 -15.57
C ILE A 13 -16.98 -40.69 -14.52
N GLN A 14 -15.90 -40.30 -13.84
CA GLN A 14 -15.42 -40.99 -12.64
C GLN A 14 -16.00 -40.35 -11.37
N LYS A 15 -16.64 -41.17 -10.54
CA LYS A 15 -17.12 -40.82 -9.20
C LYS A 15 -15.96 -40.79 -8.19
N PRO A 16 -15.99 -39.93 -7.16
CA PRO A 16 -15.03 -39.97 -6.08
C PRO A 16 -15.31 -41.17 -5.15
N GLN A 17 -14.28 -41.97 -4.92
CA GLN A 17 -14.32 -43.15 -4.06
C GLN A 17 -13.86 -42.76 -2.65
N ASN A 18 -14.78 -42.91 -1.69
CA ASN A 18 -14.60 -42.66 -0.26
C ASN A 18 -14.06 -43.93 0.39
N ASN A 19 -12.89 -43.89 1.03
CA ASN A 19 -12.33 -45.03 1.77
C ASN A 19 -12.07 -44.64 3.23
N ASN A 20 -13.04 -44.94 4.08
CA ASN A 20 -12.84 -45.20 5.50
C ASN A 20 -12.82 -46.72 5.72
N GLY A 21 -11.79 -47.22 6.39
CA GLY A 21 -11.69 -48.62 6.81
C GLY A 21 -10.56 -48.79 7.84
N PRO A 22 -10.82 -49.40 9.02
CA PRO A 22 -9.92 -49.36 10.17
C PRO A 22 -8.97 -50.57 10.19
N SER A 23 -7.83 -50.45 10.88
CA SER A 23 -7.10 -51.61 11.37
C SER A 23 -6.36 -51.31 12.67
N THR A 24 -6.64 -52.20 13.61
CA THR A 24 -6.24 -52.32 15.01
C THR A 24 -4.79 -52.78 15.19
N ALA A 25 -4.08 -52.25 16.19
CA ALA A 25 -3.24 -53.04 17.10
C ALA A 25 -2.80 -52.20 18.30
N ASN A 26 -3.31 -52.60 19.47
CA ASN A 26 -2.93 -52.17 20.81
C ASN A 26 -1.55 -52.72 21.19
N VAL A 27 -0.69 -51.93 21.87
CA VAL A 27 0.15 -52.44 22.98
C VAL A 27 0.29 -51.34 24.04
N HIS A 28 0.13 -51.76 25.30
CA HIS A 28 0.01 -51.00 26.54
C HIS A 28 1.21 -50.14 26.93
N SER A 29 0.94 -49.01 27.63
CA SER A 29 1.32 -48.83 29.06
C SER A 29 0.95 -47.42 29.56
N MET A 30 0.07 -47.34 30.58
CA MET A 30 -0.06 -46.22 31.52
C MET A 30 0.80 -46.50 32.78
N PRO A 31 1.06 -45.50 33.65
CA PRO A 31 0.08 -45.18 34.69
C PRO A 31 -0.27 -43.68 34.82
N ALA A 32 -1.42 -43.46 35.44
CA ALA A 32 -2.12 -42.21 35.69
C ALA A 32 -1.73 -41.52 37.00
N ASN A 33 -2.01 -40.21 37.08
CA ASN A 33 -2.53 -39.44 38.24
C ASN A 33 -2.57 -37.97 37.78
N GLY A 34 -3.71 -37.31 37.56
CA GLY A 34 -4.75 -36.95 38.52
C GLY A 34 -4.67 -35.42 38.76
N PRO A 35 -5.69 -34.60 38.48
CA PRO A 35 -5.59 -33.14 38.52
C PRO A 35 -5.92 -32.58 39.90
N SER A 36 -5.11 -31.64 40.40
CA SER A 36 -5.41 -30.92 41.64
C SER A 36 -5.82 -29.47 41.36
N GLN A 37 -7.06 -29.16 41.69
CA GLN A 37 -7.58 -27.83 41.95
C GLN A 37 -6.83 -27.20 43.15
N ASN A 38 -6.62 -25.88 43.14
CA ASN A 38 -6.96 -24.96 44.24
C ASN A 38 -6.46 -23.51 43.99
N GLN A 39 -7.39 -22.57 44.15
CA GLN A 39 -7.23 -21.16 44.57
C GLN A 39 -8.19 -20.97 45.76
N PRO A 40 -8.19 -19.85 46.53
CA PRO A 40 -7.15 -18.87 46.85
C PRO A 40 -7.03 -18.64 48.38
N GLN A 41 -5.99 -17.95 48.89
CA GLN A 41 -5.99 -17.39 50.25
C GLN A 41 -5.25 -16.04 50.35
N ASN A 42 -5.93 -15.09 51.01
CA ASN A 42 -5.51 -13.74 51.36
C ASN A 42 -4.58 -13.72 52.58
N GLN A 43 -3.62 -12.77 52.63
CA GLN A 43 -3.44 -11.72 53.67
C GLN A 43 -1.97 -11.22 53.83
N PRO A 44 -1.75 -10.00 54.39
CA PRO A 44 -0.75 -9.02 53.95
C PRO A 44 0.48 -8.90 54.86
N GLN A 45 1.55 -8.19 54.42
CA GLN A 45 2.23 -7.12 55.18
C GLN A 45 3.57 -6.63 54.58
N ASN A 46 3.74 -5.30 54.68
CA ASN A 46 4.96 -4.50 54.94
C ASN A 46 5.97 -4.17 53.83
N GLN A 47 5.91 -2.91 53.39
CA GLN A 47 7.05 -2.08 52.95
C GLN A 47 8.01 -1.78 54.12
N PRO A 48 9.26 -1.39 53.82
CA PRO A 48 9.64 -0.01 54.12
C PRO A 48 10.30 0.76 52.95
N GLN A 49 10.04 2.06 52.97
CA GLN A 49 10.62 3.13 52.17
C GLN A 49 12.14 3.29 52.40
N ASN A 50 12.87 3.72 51.37
CA ASN A 50 14.11 4.48 51.60
C ASN A 50 14.13 5.75 50.73
N ASN A 51 13.91 6.88 51.40
CA ASN A 51 14.09 8.24 50.93
C ASN A 51 15.55 8.65 51.16
N GLN A 52 16.25 9.13 50.14
CA GLN A 52 17.35 10.09 50.35
C GLN A 52 17.20 11.27 49.39
N ALA A 53 16.81 12.39 49.99
CA ALA A 53 16.88 13.73 49.43
C ALA A 53 18.21 14.36 49.83
N LEU A 54 18.87 15.07 48.90
CA LEU A 54 19.96 16.00 49.21
C LEU A 54 19.70 17.34 48.51
N ALA A 55 19.24 18.26 49.37
CA ALA A 55 19.52 19.69 49.47
C ALA A 55 19.54 20.59 48.22
N ARG A 56 18.61 21.56 48.24
CA ARG A 56 18.60 22.82 47.51
C ARG A 56 19.65 23.77 48.08
N SER A 57 20.45 24.41 47.21
CA SER A 57 21.21 25.62 47.52
C SER A 57 20.71 26.79 46.67
N VAL A 58 20.26 27.86 47.32
CA VAL A 58 19.82 29.12 46.71
C VAL A 58 20.95 30.15 46.83
N PRO A 59 21.20 30.98 45.80
CA PRO A 59 21.74 32.33 46.01
C PRO A 59 20.78 33.45 45.51
N PRO A 60 20.99 34.69 45.96
CA PRO A 60 19.96 35.74 46.06
C PRO A 60 19.73 36.57 44.78
N ALA A 61 18.61 37.31 44.78
CA ALA A 61 18.15 38.20 43.71
C ALA A 61 18.68 39.66 43.82
N ASN A 62 18.62 40.37 42.67
CA ASN A 62 18.86 41.80 42.35
C ASN A 62 20.33 42.21 42.07
N ASN A 63 20.72 42.93 41.00
CA ASN A 63 20.02 43.69 39.93
C ASN A 63 20.98 43.89 38.69
N PRO A 64 20.72 44.75 37.67
CA PRO A 64 20.72 44.40 36.24
C PRO A 64 21.91 44.91 35.40
N GLN A 65 22.17 44.28 34.25
CA GLN A 65 22.65 44.85 32.95
C GLN A 65 23.50 43.84 32.17
N GLN A 66 22.99 43.40 31.02
CA GLN A 66 23.62 43.43 29.69
C GLN A 66 22.92 42.38 28.82
N GLU A 67 22.12 42.86 27.87
CA GLU A 67 21.52 42.09 26.77
C GLU A 67 22.63 41.53 25.87
N GLY A 68 23.18 40.39 26.28
CA GLY A 68 23.93 39.50 25.42
C GLY A 68 22.94 38.61 24.68
N ASN A 69 22.84 38.79 23.36
CA ASN A 69 22.02 38.03 22.43
C ASN A 69 22.28 36.51 22.59
N LYS A 70 21.50 35.82 23.44
CA LYS A 70 21.54 34.36 23.56
C LYS A 70 20.78 33.79 22.37
N HIS A 71 21.53 33.36 21.38
CA HIS A 71 21.05 32.61 20.23
C HIS A 71 20.35 31.33 20.73
N ASN A 72 19.02 31.25 20.59
CA ASN A 72 18.26 30.03 20.84
C ASN A 72 18.61 29.01 19.74
N PRO A 73 19.21 27.84 20.04
CA PRO A 73 19.61 26.87 19.03
C PRO A 73 18.43 26.11 18.39
N PHE A 74 17.19 26.46 18.73
CA PHE A 74 15.97 25.81 18.24
C PHE A 74 15.02 26.75 17.47
N LYS A 75 15.40 28.01 17.21
CA LYS A 75 14.71 28.79 16.18
C LYS A 75 15.27 28.37 14.83
N ALA A 76 14.64 27.36 14.23
CA ALA A 76 14.83 27.06 12.83
C ALA A 76 14.40 28.28 12.02
N ASN A 77 15.36 29.13 11.65
CA ASN A 77 15.21 30.03 10.50
C ASN A 77 15.22 29.15 9.25
N ASN A 78 14.16 28.37 9.06
CA ASN A 78 13.93 27.69 7.81
C ASN A 78 13.36 28.76 6.87
N PRO A 79 14.11 29.26 5.86
CA PRO A 79 13.45 29.92 4.75
C PRO A 79 12.36 28.97 4.24
N ALA A 80 11.19 29.53 3.88
CA ALA A 80 10.14 28.75 3.24
C ALA A 80 10.79 27.90 2.13
N PRO A 81 10.55 26.57 2.11
CA PRO A 81 11.22 25.69 1.17
C PRO A 81 11.01 26.26 -0.23
N ASP A 82 12.12 26.43 -0.95
CA ASP A 82 12.07 27.08 -2.24
C ASP A 82 11.14 26.25 -3.16
N SER A 83 10.31 26.95 -3.93
CA SER A 83 9.29 26.31 -4.77
C SER A 83 9.89 25.44 -5.87
N ASN A 84 11.18 25.60 -6.21
CA ASN A 84 11.92 24.82 -7.20
C ASN A 84 12.55 23.53 -6.63
N SER A 85 13.03 23.47 -5.38
CA SER A 85 13.53 22.24 -4.74
C SER A 85 12.41 21.27 -4.45
N LEU A 86 11.22 21.77 -4.08
CA LEU A 86 10.00 20.97 -4.07
C LEU A 86 9.63 20.48 -5.49
N ARG A 87 9.89 21.26 -6.57
CA ARG A 87 9.70 20.82 -7.99
C ARG A 87 10.69 19.76 -8.43
N GLN A 88 11.80 19.57 -7.73
CA GLN A 88 12.79 18.56 -8.11
C GLN A 88 12.45 17.17 -7.56
N ILE A 89 11.82 17.09 -6.38
CA ILE A 89 11.22 15.84 -5.86
C ILE A 89 10.08 15.36 -6.79
N ARG A 90 9.37 16.29 -7.45
CA ARG A 90 8.21 16.07 -8.33
C ARG A 90 8.48 15.31 -9.63
N ALA A 91 9.73 15.06 -10.02
CA ALA A 91 10.08 14.51 -11.34
C ALA A 91 10.58 13.05 -11.33
N HIS A 92 10.74 12.43 -10.16
CA HIS A 92 11.37 11.11 -10.07
C HIS A 92 10.34 10.04 -9.70
N GLY A 93 10.15 9.06 -10.60
CA GLY A 93 9.43 7.85 -10.27
C GLY A 93 10.11 7.09 -9.13
N TYR A 94 9.32 6.40 -8.31
CA TYR A 94 9.79 5.52 -7.26
C TYR A 94 10.02 4.11 -7.81
N LYS A 95 11.27 3.68 -7.82
CA LYS A 95 11.66 2.32 -8.22
C LYS A 95 11.88 1.42 -7.00
N VAL A 96 11.28 0.24 -7.03
CA VAL A 96 11.45 -0.81 -6.02
C VAL A 96 11.89 -2.09 -6.70
N HIS A 97 12.90 -2.74 -6.13
CA HIS A 97 13.55 -3.92 -6.70
C HIS A 97 13.32 -5.12 -5.76
N GLY A 98 12.54 -6.11 -6.20
CA GLY A 98 12.28 -7.35 -5.49
C GLY A 98 12.96 -8.55 -6.15
N GLY A 99 13.00 -9.70 -5.47
CA GLY A 99 13.72 -10.87 -5.98
C GLY A 99 13.16 -11.45 -7.30
N LYS A 100 11.86 -11.30 -7.57
CA LYS A 100 11.20 -11.85 -8.77
C LYS A 100 10.79 -10.78 -9.79
N ALA A 101 10.58 -9.55 -9.34
CA ALA A 101 10.13 -8.45 -10.17
C ALA A 101 10.55 -7.10 -9.56
N ALA A 102 10.56 -6.07 -10.40
CA ALA A 102 10.70 -4.67 -10.01
C ALA A 102 9.42 -3.90 -10.35
N LEU A 103 9.19 -2.83 -9.61
CA LEU A 103 8.11 -1.87 -9.78
C LEU A 103 8.69 -0.47 -9.95
N GLU A 104 8.14 0.30 -10.86
CA GLU A 104 8.30 1.75 -10.94
C GLU A 104 6.94 2.41 -10.87
N VAL A 105 6.78 3.34 -9.93
CA VAL A 105 5.58 4.18 -9.81
C VAL A 105 5.99 5.60 -10.19
N LYS A 106 5.34 6.19 -11.19
CA LYS A 106 5.70 7.54 -11.67
C LYS A 106 4.47 8.39 -11.94
N PRO A 107 4.58 9.73 -11.83
CA PRO A 107 3.55 10.65 -12.31
C PRO A 107 3.24 10.42 -13.79
N ASP A 108 1.99 10.64 -14.17
CA ASP A 108 1.46 10.48 -15.52
C ASP A 108 0.24 11.41 -15.70
N GLU A 109 -0.22 11.57 -16.93
CA GLU A 109 -1.33 12.46 -17.27
C GLU A 109 -2.31 11.74 -18.19
N LYS A 110 -3.61 11.96 -18.01
CA LYS A 110 -4.66 11.49 -18.93
C LYS A 110 -5.63 12.59 -19.26
N LEU A 111 -6.30 12.52 -20.41
CA LEU A 111 -7.41 13.42 -20.70
C LEU A 111 -8.63 13.03 -19.85
N LYS A 112 -9.31 14.01 -19.24
CA LYS A 112 -10.59 13.80 -18.53
C LYS A 112 -11.73 13.42 -19.47
N SER A 113 -11.63 13.82 -20.74
CA SER A 113 -12.56 13.45 -21.81
C SER A 113 -11.81 12.76 -22.94
N SER A 114 -12.45 11.74 -23.54
CA SER A 114 -11.93 11.08 -24.74
C SER A 114 -12.02 11.96 -26.00
N GLN A 115 -12.65 13.14 -25.91
CA GLN A 115 -12.73 14.09 -27.02
C GLN A 115 -11.47 14.95 -27.08
N GLN A 116 -10.64 14.71 -28.10
CA GLN A 116 -9.48 15.54 -28.42
C GLN A 116 -9.95 16.98 -28.70
N GLY A 117 -9.29 17.97 -28.09
CA GLY A 117 -9.53 19.39 -28.37
C GLY A 117 -10.52 20.10 -27.43
N ILE A 118 -11.05 19.42 -26.40
CA ILE A 118 -11.77 20.12 -25.33
C ILE A 118 -10.73 20.76 -24.40
N VAL A 119 -10.61 22.07 -24.54
CA VAL A 119 -9.91 22.95 -23.61
C VAL A 119 -10.93 23.58 -22.66
N ASP A 120 -10.50 23.93 -21.46
CA ASP A 120 -11.32 24.74 -20.55
C ASP A 120 -11.44 26.19 -21.05
N GLU A 121 -12.18 27.02 -20.31
CA GLU A 121 -12.38 28.44 -20.62
C GLU A 121 -11.08 29.26 -20.74
N ASN A 122 -9.96 28.74 -20.22
CA ASN A 122 -8.64 29.36 -20.27
C ASN A 122 -7.77 28.79 -21.39
N GLY A 123 -8.28 27.85 -22.20
CA GLY A 123 -7.52 27.20 -23.26
C GLY A 123 -6.62 26.07 -22.76
N GLU A 124 -6.72 25.65 -21.49
CA GLU A 124 -5.93 24.54 -20.97
C GLU A 124 -6.58 23.20 -21.31
N GLN A 125 -5.75 22.22 -21.71
CA GLN A 125 -6.25 20.86 -21.97
C GLN A 125 -6.89 20.29 -20.70
N ASN A 126 -8.02 19.61 -20.86
CA ASN A 126 -8.71 18.97 -19.75
C ASN A 126 -7.95 17.72 -19.26
N ILE A 127 -6.89 17.93 -18.48
CA ILE A 127 -5.95 16.91 -17.99
C ILE A 127 -6.33 16.47 -16.57
N PHE A 128 -6.27 15.17 -16.34
CA PHE A 128 -6.24 14.55 -15.03
C PHE A 128 -4.83 14.06 -14.73
N TYR A 129 -4.24 14.58 -13.67
CA TYR A 129 -2.96 14.15 -13.15
C TYR A 129 -3.13 12.83 -12.41
N THR A 130 -2.38 11.80 -12.84
CA THR A 130 -2.45 10.45 -12.31
C THR A 130 -1.06 9.83 -12.16
N ILE A 131 -0.99 8.55 -11.82
CA ILE A 131 0.26 7.79 -11.79
C ILE A 131 0.20 6.60 -12.75
N ARG A 132 1.39 6.12 -13.12
CA ARG A 132 1.59 4.88 -13.85
C ARG A 132 2.39 3.90 -13.02
N LEU A 133 1.90 2.65 -12.97
CA LEU A 133 2.62 1.49 -12.48
C LEU A 133 3.30 0.81 -13.67
N GLU A 134 4.61 0.62 -13.60
CA GLU A 134 5.35 -0.20 -14.54
C GLU A 134 6.06 -1.32 -13.78
N ALA A 135 5.82 -2.57 -14.17
CA ALA A 135 6.44 -3.70 -13.50
C ALA A 135 7.13 -4.63 -14.50
N ALA A 136 8.30 -5.12 -14.14
CA ALA A 136 9.14 -5.98 -14.96
C ALA A 136 9.60 -7.19 -14.17
N LEU A 137 9.63 -8.36 -14.82
CA LEU A 137 10.21 -9.56 -14.22
C LEU A 137 11.72 -9.44 -14.16
N SER A 138 12.33 -10.08 -13.16
CA SER A 138 13.77 -10.22 -13.10
C SER A 138 14.28 -11.04 -14.31
N ASN A 139 15.45 -10.67 -14.85
CA ASN A 139 16.08 -11.47 -15.91
C ASN A 139 16.65 -12.79 -15.37
N ASN A 140 17.13 -12.78 -14.12
CA ASN A 140 17.61 -13.98 -13.42
C ASN A 140 17.60 -13.75 -11.90
N SER A 141 17.53 -14.82 -11.12
CA SER A 141 17.43 -14.74 -9.65
C SER A 141 18.69 -14.25 -8.93
N THR A 142 19.78 -13.97 -9.66
CA THR A 142 21.12 -13.73 -9.08
C THR A 142 21.60 -12.30 -9.21
N ASP A 143 21.19 -11.59 -10.26
CA ASP A 143 21.47 -10.17 -10.44
C ASP A 143 20.20 -9.33 -10.25
N ARG A 144 20.36 -8.09 -9.80
CA ARG A 144 19.24 -7.14 -9.66
C ARG A 144 18.92 -6.49 -11.01
N SER A 145 18.85 -7.28 -12.09
CA SER A 145 18.47 -6.82 -13.42
C SER A 145 17.05 -7.29 -13.80
N TYR A 146 16.34 -6.47 -14.57
CA TYR A 146 14.92 -6.69 -14.87
C TYR A 146 14.63 -6.45 -16.35
N ASN A 147 13.72 -7.23 -16.92
CA ASN A 147 13.31 -7.13 -18.31
C ASN A 147 12.32 -5.99 -18.53
N TRP A 148 12.81 -4.74 -18.53
CA TRP A 148 11.97 -3.57 -18.77
C TRP A 148 11.41 -3.48 -20.19
N LYS A 149 11.96 -4.25 -21.15
CA LYS A 149 11.42 -4.35 -22.52
C LYS A 149 10.07 -5.08 -22.53
N ASP A 150 9.89 -6.10 -21.68
CA ASP A 150 8.61 -6.77 -21.45
C ASP A 150 7.95 -6.31 -20.13
N LYS A 151 7.89 -4.99 -19.89
CA LYS A 151 7.16 -4.47 -18.73
C LYS A 151 5.65 -4.52 -18.97
N VAL A 152 4.88 -4.65 -17.88
CA VAL A 152 3.44 -4.35 -17.89
C VAL A 152 3.27 -2.96 -17.31
N ALA A 153 2.57 -2.10 -18.05
CA ALA A 153 2.30 -0.72 -17.67
C ALA A 153 0.79 -0.49 -17.51
N ILE A 154 0.39 0.10 -16.39
CA ILE A 154 -0.99 0.46 -16.05
C ILE A 154 -1.02 1.92 -15.59
N GLN A 155 -1.79 2.74 -16.28
CA GLN A 155 -2.12 4.10 -15.84
C GLN A 155 -3.37 4.02 -14.97
N LEU A 156 -3.30 4.59 -13.76
CA LEU A 156 -4.43 4.55 -12.83
C LEU A 156 -5.53 5.51 -13.27
N THR A 157 -6.77 5.10 -13.03
CA THR A 157 -7.94 5.95 -13.25
C THR A 157 -8.17 6.92 -12.06
N ASP A 158 -9.08 7.85 -12.27
CA ASP A 158 -9.53 8.85 -11.29
C ASP A 158 -10.20 8.24 -10.06
N ILE A 159 -10.82 7.05 -10.20
CA ILE A 159 -11.42 6.30 -9.10
C ILE A 159 -10.40 5.43 -8.36
N GLU A 160 -9.37 4.94 -9.06
CA GLU A 160 -8.37 4.03 -8.50
C GLU A 160 -7.31 4.76 -7.68
N LEU A 161 -6.86 5.92 -8.17
CA LEU A 161 -5.78 6.69 -7.56
C LEU A 161 -6.00 7.03 -6.07
N PRO A 162 -7.16 7.57 -5.64
CA PRO A 162 -7.37 7.86 -4.22
C PRO A 162 -7.39 6.59 -3.36
N LEU A 163 -7.88 5.46 -3.88
CA LEU A 163 -7.88 4.19 -3.15
C LEU A 163 -6.47 3.58 -3.07
N PHE A 164 -5.67 3.72 -4.13
CA PHE A 164 -4.26 3.38 -4.14
C PHE A 164 -3.48 4.15 -3.07
N ILE A 165 -3.71 5.47 -2.97
CA ILE A 165 -3.14 6.31 -1.91
C ILE A 165 -3.56 5.79 -0.54
N GLY A 166 -4.86 5.48 -0.38
CA GLY A 166 -5.41 4.90 0.84
C GLY A 166 -4.68 3.65 1.32
N VAL A 167 -4.41 2.69 0.43
CA VAL A 167 -3.66 1.47 0.79
C VAL A 167 -2.19 1.77 1.09
N CYS A 168 -1.53 2.59 0.27
CA CYS A 168 -0.11 2.90 0.46
C CYS A 168 0.18 3.61 1.80
N LEU A 169 -0.77 4.43 2.27
CA LEU A 169 -0.71 5.16 3.53
C LEU A 169 -1.34 4.40 4.71
N GLY A 170 -1.86 3.19 4.49
CA GLY A 170 -2.40 2.33 5.55
C GLY A 170 -3.83 2.64 6.01
N TYR A 171 -4.57 3.48 5.28
CA TYR A 171 -6.00 3.73 5.56
C TYR A 171 -6.91 2.60 5.10
N TYR A 172 -6.44 1.74 4.20
CA TYR A 172 -7.21 0.63 3.67
C TYR A 172 -6.33 -0.61 3.46
N GLN A 173 -6.91 -1.80 3.59
CA GLN A 173 -6.12 -3.03 3.59
C GLN A 173 -5.73 -3.47 2.18
N LYS A 174 -6.67 -3.50 1.24
CA LYS A 174 -6.43 -4.13 -0.06
C LYS A 174 -7.29 -3.55 -1.17
N ILE A 175 -6.67 -3.35 -2.34
CA ILE A 175 -7.37 -3.05 -3.59
C ILE A 175 -6.93 -4.02 -4.69
N SER A 176 -7.81 -4.30 -5.63
CA SER A 176 -7.47 -5.04 -6.85
C SER A 176 -8.36 -4.61 -8.01
N PHE A 177 -7.75 -4.01 -9.03
CA PHE A 177 -8.45 -3.53 -10.21
C PHE A 177 -7.99 -4.29 -11.45
N SER A 178 -8.92 -4.60 -12.34
CA SER A 178 -8.69 -5.28 -13.60
C SER A 178 -9.28 -4.47 -14.76
N ASN A 179 -9.57 -5.10 -15.90
CA ASN A 179 -10.13 -4.42 -17.06
C ASN A 179 -9.28 -3.27 -17.66
N HIS A 180 -7.98 -3.20 -17.36
CA HIS A 180 -7.06 -2.26 -18.00
C HIS A 180 -6.58 -2.77 -19.36
N GLY A 181 -6.02 -1.87 -20.17
CA GLY A 181 -5.44 -2.15 -21.49
C GLY A 181 -6.21 -1.48 -22.61
N VAL A 182 -5.53 -1.21 -23.71
CA VAL A 182 -6.07 -0.48 -24.88
C VAL A 182 -5.82 -1.27 -26.16
N GLY A 183 -6.59 -0.99 -27.21
CA GLY A 183 -6.44 -1.67 -28.49
C GLY A 183 -6.54 -3.20 -28.36
N GLY A 184 -5.57 -3.92 -28.93
CA GLY A 184 -5.51 -5.39 -28.90
C GLY A 184 -5.30 -6.00 -27.50
N GLU A 185 -4.98 -5.18 -26.48
CA GLU A 185 -4.79 -5.62 -25.09
C GLU A 185 -5.96 -5.20 -24.19
N LYS A 186 -7.10 -4.79 -24.76
CA LYS A 186 -8.27 -4.30 -24.00
C LYS A 186 -8.68 -5.30 -22.92
N SER A 187 -8.88 -4.79 -21.70
CA SER A 187 -9.34 -5.55 -20.53
C SER A 187 -8.44 -6.74 -20.16
N SER A 188 -7.16 -6.71 -20.53
CA SER A 188 -6.22 -7.79 -20.24
C SER A 188 -5.31 -7.52 -19.04
N LYS A 189 -5.23 -6.27 -18.56
CA LYS A 189 -4.30 -5.86 -17.50
C LYS A 189 -5.00 -5.65 -16.16
N PHE A 190 -4.28 -5.89 -15.08
CA PHE A 190 -4.76 -5.75 -13.72
C PHE A 190 -3.64 -5.39 -12.75
N PHE A 191 -3.99 -4.76 -11.64
CA PHE A 191 -3.09 -4.55 -10.52
C PHE A 191 -3.79 -4.79 -9.19
N GLY A 192 -3.01 -4.99 -8.14
CA GLY A 192 -3.50 -5.01 -6.77
C GLY A 192 -2.43 -4.53 -5.82
N VAL A 193 -2.88 -3.97 -4.70
CA VAL A 193 -2.03 -3.47 -3.63
C VAL A 193 -2.62 -3.93 -2.31
N GLU A 194 -1.81 -4.54 -1.46
CA GLU A 194 -2.24 -5.09 -0.17
C GLU A 194 -1.29 -4.66 0.94
N HIS A 195 -1.82 -3.95 1.93
CA HIS A 195 -1.10 -3.57 3.14
C HIS A 195 -1.05 -4.74 4.12
N GLN A 196 0.15 -5.26 4.40
CA GLN A 196 0.40 -6.44 5.25
C GLN A 196 1.06 -6.08 6.59
N GLY A 197 0.84 -4.84 7.05
CA GLY A 197 1.42 -4.30 8.29
C GLY A 197 2.81 -3.74 8.05
N THR A 198 3.85 -4.58 8.06
CA THR A 198 5.26 -4.15 7.94
C THR A 198 5.74 -3.96 6.50
N LYS A 199 4.93 -4.41 5.53
CA LYS A 199 5.18 -4.31 4.09
C LYS A 199 3.87 -4.12 3.35
N VAL A 200 3.97 -3.63 2.13
CA VAL A 200 2.85 -3.51 1.19
C VAL A 200 3.20 -4.32 -0.04
N PHE A 201 2.33 -5.24 -0.42
CA PHE A 201 2.53 -6.13 -1.55
C PHE A 201 1.85 -5.57 -2.79
N PHE A 202 2.62 -5.36 -3.84
CA PHE A 202 2.14 -4.90 -5.14
C PHE A 202 2.13 -6.07 -6.11
N GLN A 203 1.05 -6.18 -6.89
CA GLN A 203 0.97 -7.11 -8.01
C GLN A 203 0.54 -6.35 -9.26
N VAL A 204 1.23 -6.59 -10.37
CA VAL A 204 0.86 -6.05 -11.68
C VAL A 204 0.88 -7.21 -12.68
N GLY A 205 -0.17 -7.33 -13.48
CA GLY A 205 -0.37 -8.46 -14.37
C GLY A 205 -1.01 -8.09 -15.70
N GLN A 206 -0.84 -9.00 -16.64
CA GLN A 206 -1.47 -8.97 -17.95
C GLN A 206 -1.85 -10.41 -18.31
N LYS A 207 -3.01 -10.60 -18.94
CA LYS A 207 -3.47 -11.89 -19.45
C LYS A 207 -2.35 -12.54 -20.29
N ASP A 208 -2.17 -13.85 -20.11
CA ASP A 208 -1.16 -14.66 -20.80
C ASP A 208 0.31 -14.27 -20.52
N LYS A 209 0.57 -13.39 -19.53
CA LYS A 209 1.90 -13.10 -18.99
C LYS A 209 1.98 -13.49 -17.51
N SER A 210 3.18 -13.82 -17.04
CA SER A 210 3.41 -14.05 -15.61
C SER A 210 3.17 -12.79 -14.79
N VAL A 211 2.54 -12.92 -13.61
CA VAL A 211 2.33 -11.80 -12.68
C VAL A 211 3.67 -11.28 -12.17
N ARG A 212 3.78 -9.96 -11.93
CA ARG A 212 4.96 -9.28 -11.39
C ARG A 212 4.71 -8.91 -9.91
N PRO A 213 5.07 -9.79 -8.95
CA PRO A 213 4.90 -9.53 -7.53
C PRO A 213 6.08 -8.73 -6.96
N VAL A 214 5.79 -7.63 -6.26
CA VAL A 214 6.81 -6.77 -5.66
C VAL A 214 6.46 -6.47 -4.21
N PRO A 215 7.15 -7.06 -3.22
CA PRO A 215 7.05 -6.63 -1.84
C PRO A 215 7.76 -5.28 -1.66
N VAL A 216 7.05 -4.32 -1.10
CA VAL A 216 7.54 -2.96 -0.82
C VAL A 216 7.57 -2.77 0.70
N SER A 217 8.66 -2.25 1.25
CA SER A 217 8.72 -1.96 2.69
C SER A 217 7.74 -0.85 3.07
N LEU A 218 7.27 -0.83 4.32
CA LEU A 218 6.35 0.23 4.78
C LEU A 218 6.90 1.66 4.52
N PRO A 219 8.17 2.01 4.81
CA PRO A 219 8.68 3.36 4.51
C PRO A 219 8.64 3.70 3.01
N GLN A 220 8.96 2.74 2.13
CA GLN A 220 8.88 2.95 0.68
C GLN A 220 7.44 3.12 0.22
N SER A 221 6.50 2.36 0.78
CA SER A 221 5.07 2.51 0.50
C SER A 221 4.56 3.88 0.91
N MET A 222 4.97 4.37 2.08
CA MET A 222 4.61 5.72 2.54
C MET A 222 5.09 6.79 1.57
N HIS A 223 6.33 6.70 1.07
CA HIS A 223 6.84 7.64 0.07
C HIS A 223 6.09 7.56 -1.27
N ILE A 224 5.74 6.35 -1.72
CA ILE A 224 4.90 6.14 -2.92
C ILE A 224 3.52 6.79 -2.72
N GLY A 225 2.90 6.59 -1.56
CA GLY A 225 1.60 7.16 -1.22
C GLY A 225 1.63 8.70 -1.17
N LEU A 226 2.67 9.30 -0.60
CA LEU A 226 2.85 10.75 -0.55
C LEU A 226 3.07 11.35 -1.93
N MET A 227 3.87 10.70 -2.79
CA MET A 227 4.04 11.13 -4.19
C MET A 227 2.72 11.04 -4.96
N ALA A 228 1.98 9.94 -4.81
CA ALA A 228 0.68 9.78 -5.44
C ALA A 228 -0.35 10.82 -4.94
N LEU A 229 -0.33 11.15 -3.64
CA LEU A 229 -1.14 12.23 -3.06
C LEU A 229 -0.79 13.58 -3.66
N GLU A 230 0.51 13.91 -3.78
CA GLU A 230 0.95 15.16 -4.41
C GLU A 230 0.43 15.28 -5.84
N VAL A 231 0.54 14.21 -6.62
CA VAL A 231 -0.01 14.15 -7.99
C VAL A 231 -1.52 14.35 -7.97
N TYR A 232 -2.25 13.64 -7.09
CA TYR A 232 -3.70 13.72 -7.02
C TYR A 232 -4.20 15.11 -6.63
N CYS A 233 -3.53 15.80 -5.71
CA CYS A 233 -3.85 17.17 -5.30
C CYS A 233 -3.84 18.18 -6.46
N ARG A 234 -3.06 17.95 -7.54
CA ARG A 234 -3.05 18.84 -8.71
C ARG A 234 -4.38 18.90 -9.44
N ASN A 235 -5.25 17.91 -9.25
CA ASN A 235 -6.59 17.89 -9.84
C ASN A 235 -7.59 18.82 -9.12
N PHE A 236 -7.22 19.36 -7.95
CA PHE A 236 -8.10 20.15 -7.09
C PHE A 236 -7.45 21.49 -6.72
N PRO A 237 -7.23 22.39 -7.69
CA PRO A 237 -6.67 23.71 -7.40
C PRO A 237 -7.58 24.44 -6.39
N GLY A 238 -6.97 24.97 -5.33
CA GLY A 238 -7.70 25.66 -4.25
C GLY A 238 -8.13 24.76 -3.08
N VAL A 239 -7.96 23.44 -3.18
CA VAL A 239 -8.16 22.52 -2.05
C VAL A 239 -6.81 22.20 -1.41
N ASP A 240 -6.69 22.40 -0.10
CA ASP A 240 -5.45 22.08 0.61
C ASP A 240 -5.24 20.56 0.71
N SER A 241 -3.97 20.13 0.79
CA SER A 241 -3.63 18.71 0.79
C SER A 241 -4.17 17.94 2.00
N ASN A 242 -4.41 18.59 3.15
CA ASN A 242 -5.01 17.91 4.30
C ASN A 242 -6.50 17.63 4.04
N THR A 243 -7.23 18.55 3.42
CA THR A 243 -8.62 18.31 3.01
C THR A 243 -8.72 17.15 2.01
N VAL A 244 -7.81 17.08 1.03
CA VAL A 244 -7.74 15.94 0.09
C VAL A 244 -7.45 14.63 0.84
N LEU A 245 -6.46 14.62 1.73
CA LEU A 245 -6.07 13.44 2.52
C LEU A 245 -7.20 12.96 3.43
N ASN A 246 -7.89 13.88 4.12
CA ASN A 246 -9.03 13.58 4.98
C ASN A 246 -10.20 13.01 4.18
N SER A 247 -10.43 13.50 2.96
CA SER A 247 -11.44 12.97 2.05
C SER A 247 -11.12 11.52 1.64
N ILE A 248 -9.85 11.23 1.31
CA ILE A 248 -9.39 9.87 1.01
C ILE A 248 -9.56 8.94 2.22
N SER A 249 -9.13 9.39 3.40
CA SER A 249 -9.25 8.61 4.65
C SER A 249 -10.72 8.32 4.97
N SER A 250 -11.60 9.31 4.85
CA SER A 250 -13.05 9.16 5.05
C SER A 250 -13.66 8.17 4.06
N MET A 251 -13.31 8.27 2.78
CA MET A 251 -13.74 7.32 1.75
C MET A 251 -13.30 5.89 2.08
N CYS A 252 -12.04 5.68 2.49
CA CYS A 252 -11.55 4.37 2.92
C CYS A 252 -12.33 3.85 4.13
N GLY A 253 -12.61 4.71 5.11
CA GLY A 253 -13.44 4.39 6.27
C GLY A 253 -14.86 3.95 5.91
N MET A 254 -15.47 4.56 4.88
CA MET A 254 -16.79 4.16 4.36
C MET A 254 -16.78 2.77 3.72
N TYR A 255 -15.70 2.36 3.04
CA TYR A 255 -15.58 1.00 2.52
C TYR A 255 -15.39 -0.02 3.64
N ILE A 256 -14.61 0.32 4.68
CA ILE A 256 -14.42 -0.54 5.86
C ILE A 256 -15.74 -0.76 6.60
N SER A 257 -16.56 0.29 6.79
CA SER A 257 -17.84 0.17 7.50
C SER A 257 -18.84 -0.74 6.78
N GLN A 258 -18.70 -0.91 5.48
CA GLN A 258 -19.47 -1.86 4.66
C GLN A 258 -18.91 -3.30 4.73
N GLN A 259 -17.96 -3.58 5.64
CA GLN A 259 -17.23 -4.86 5.75
C GLN A 259 -16.50 -5.28 4.47
N THR A 260 -16.22 -4.32 3.58
CA THR A 260 -15.40 -4.56 2.41
C THR A 260 -13.95 -4.48 2.85
N LEU A 261 -13.24 -5.61 2.91
CA LEU A 261 -11.79 -5.67 3.17
C LEU A 261 -10.94 -5.56 1.89
N GLU A 262 -11.58 -5.77 0.73
CA GLU A 262 -10.97 -5.66 -0.59
C GLU A 262 -11.92 -4.95 -1.56
N ILE A 263 -11.50 -3.81 -2.11
CA ILE A 263 -12.21 -3.15 -3.21
C ILE A 263 -11.75 -3.77 -4.52
N LYS A 264 -12.72 -4.25 -5.30
CA LYS A 264 -12.52 -4.74 -6.67
C LYS A 264 -13.17 -3.80 -7.68
N ASP A 265 -12.88 -4.03 -8.97
CA ASP A 265 -13.55 -3.35 -10.09
C ASP A 265 -15.04 -3.11 -9.85
N LYS A 266 -15.50 -1.97 -10.35
CA LYS A 266 -16.91 -1.55 -10.29
C LYS A 266 -17.84 -2.66 -10.78
N VAL A 267 -18.92 -2.84 -10.02
CA VAL A 267 -20.25 -3.28 -10.49
C VAL A 267 -20.69 -2.40 -11.66
#